data_AF-A0A9Q1BIY8-F1
#
_entry.id   AF-A0A9Q1BIY8-F1
#
_cell.length_a   1.000
_cell.length_b   1.000
_cell.length_c   1.000
_cell.angle_alpha   90.00
_cell.angle_beta   90.00
_cell.angle_gamma   90.00
#
_symmetry.space_group_name_H-M   'P 1'
#
loop_
_entity.id
_entity.type
_entity.pdbx_description
1 polymer ?
#
loop_
_entity_poly.entity_id
_entity_poly.type
_entity_poly.pdbx_seq_one_letter_code
_entity_poly.pdbx_strand_id
1 'polypeptide(L)' 'MDAYLFRFERFATLAGWPQSQWATSLGTLLTGQALEVYSRMPAGEANDFGKLKTALLNRYFLTKEGYRQKLRS' A
#
# COMPACT_ATOMS: atom_id res chain seq x y z
N MET A 1 -3.92 -4.25 6.50
CA MET A 1 -3.04 -3.66 5.48
C MET A 1 -1.60 -4.08 5.72
N ASP A 2 -1.07 -3.86 6.92
CA ASP A 2 0.29 -4.28 7.30
C ASP A 2 0.61 -5.77 7.02
N ALA A 3 -0.22 -6.69 7.53
CA ALA A 3 -0.05 -8.13 7.27
C ALA A 3 -0.14 -8.54 5.77
N TYR A 4 -0.89 -7.79 4.96
CA TYR A 4 -0.99 -8.04 3.52
C TYR A 4 0.30 -7.63 2.81
N LEU A 5 0.84 -6.46 3.15
CA LEU A 5 2.10 -5.96 2.62
C LEU A 5 3.27 -6.88 3.03
N PHE A 6 3.31 -7.31 4.29
CA PHE A 6 4.32 -8.25 4.76
C PHE A 6 4.28 -9.59 4.00
N ARG A 7 3.08 -10.11 3.72
CA ARG A 7 2.92 -11.33 2.90
C ARG A 7 3.45 -11.10 1.48
N PHE A 8 3.14 -9.95 0.89
CA PHE A 8 3.64 -9.58 -0.44
C PHE A 8 5.18 -9.46 -0.46
N GLU A 9 5.79 -8.81 0.53
CA GLU A 9 7.24 -8.67 0.66
C GLU A 9 7.93 -10.03 0.75
N ARG A 10 7.42 -10.94 1.57
CA ARG A 10 7.96 -12.32 1.63
C ARG A 10 7.79 -13.03 0.29
N PHE A 11 6.63 -12.91 -0.35
CA PHE A 11 6.39 -13.55 -1.65
C PHE A 11 7.34 -13.02 -2.73
N ALA A 12 7.47 -11.70 -2.87
CA ALA A 12 8.33 -11.05 -3.86
C ALA A 12 9.81 -11.36 -3.60
N THR A 13 10.22 -11.43 -2.32
CA THR A 13 11.58 -11.83 -1.94
C THR A 13 11.86 -13.28 -2.31
N LEU A 14 10.95 -14.20 -2.01
CA LEU A 14 11.08 -15.61 -2.36
C LEU A 14 11.04 -15.86 -3.87
N ALA A 15 10.27 -15.04 -4.59
CA ALA A 15 10.20 -15.07 -6.04
C ALA A 15 11.41 -14.39 -6.73
N GLY A 16 12.32 -13.77 -5.96
CA GLY A 16 13.51 -13.08 -6.51
C GLY A 16 13.19 -11.84 -7.32
N TRP A 17 12.06 -11.17 -7.05
CA TRP A 17 11.65 -9.99 -7.81
C TRP A 17 12.53 -8.78 -7.49
N PRO A 18 12.97 -8.00 -8.49
CA PRO A 18 13.67 -6.76 -8.24
C PRO A 18 12.72 -5.73 -7.61
N GLN A 19 13.21 -4.98 -6.62
CA GLN A 19 12.41 -4.01 -5.87
C GLN A 19 11.72 -2.95 -6.74
N SER A 20 12.31 -2.63 -7.89
CA SER A 20 11.71 -1.73 -8.89
C SER A 20 10.39 -2.24 -9.47
N GLN A 21 10.18 -3.56 -9.51
CA GLN A 21 8.93 -4.16 -9.98
C GLN A 21 7.91 -4.34 -8.86
N TRP A 22 8.32 -4.24 -7.60
CA TRP A 22 7.42 -4.46 -6.46
C TRP A 22 6.30 -3.43 -6.44
N ALA A 23 6.61 -2.17 -6.74
CA ALA A 23 5.62 -1.10 -6.72
C ALA A 23 4.58 -1.27 -7.83
N THR A 24 5.02 -1.62 -9.05
CA THR A 24 4.13 -1.89 -10.19
C THR A 24 3.27 -3.13 -9.95
N SER A 25 3.87 -4.25 -9.52
CA SER A 25 3.15 -5.48 -9.21
C SER A 25 2.20 -5.32 -8.03
N LEU A 26 2.59 -4.54 -7.01
CA LEU A 26 1.68 -4.21 -5.92
C LEU A 26 0.50 -3.42 -6.48
N GLY A 27 0.75 -2.38 -7.28
CA GLY A 27 -0.26 -1.53 -7.91
C GLY A 27 -1.33 -2.29 -8.68
N THR A 28 -0.95 -3.34 -9.42
CA THR A 28 -1.91 -4.19 -10.15
C THR A 28 -2.74 -5.11 -9.25
N LEU A 29 -2.23 -5.45 -8.07
CA LEU A 29 -2.93 -6.22 -7.05
C LEU A 29 -3.82 -5.35 -6.14
N LEU A 30 -3.67 -4.02 -6.18
CA LEU A 30 -4.49 -3.10 -5.41
C LEU A 30 -5.89 -2.99 -6.02
N THR A 31 -6.89 -2.97 -5.16
CA THR A 31 -8.30 -2.81 -5.56
C THR A 31 -9.02 -1.85 -4.62
N GLY A 32 -10.09 -1.21 -5.10
CA GLY A 32 -10.94 -0.33 -4.30
C GLY A 32 -10.19 0.86 -3.71
N GLN A 33 -10.27 1.06 -2.38
CA GLN A 33 -9.64 2.20 -1.71
C GLN A 33 -8.11 2.24 -1.86
N ALA A 34 -7.46 1.07 -1.97
CA ALA A 34 -6.02 1.00 -2.17
C ALA A 34 -5.61 1.47 -3.58
N LEU A 35 -6.41 1.11 -4.59
CA LEU A 35 -6.22 1.57 -5.96
C LEU A 35 -6.44 3.07 -6.09
N GLU A 36 -7.41 3.63 -5.34
CA GLU A 36 -7.62 5.07 -5.28
C GLU A 36 -6.38 5.82 -4.76
N VAL A 37 -5.70 5.28 -3.74
CA VAL A 37 -4.44 5.85 -3.24
C VAL A 37 -3.36 5.80 -4.31
N TYR A 38 -3.18 4.64 -4.94
CA TYR A 38 -2.19 4.44 -6.00
C TYR A 38 -2.43 5.41 -7.18
N SER A 39 -3.68 5.56 -7.61
CA SER A 39 -4.05 6.46 -8.72
C SER A 39 -3.87 7.95 -8.38
N ARG A 40 -3.89 8.32 -7.10
CA ARG A 40 -3.66 9.70 -6.64
C ARG A 40 -2.18 10.00 -6.40
N MET A 41 -1.32 8.98 -6.36
CA MET A 41 0.11 9.17 -6.21
C MET A 41 0.74 9.58 -7.55
N PRO A 42 1.70 10.51 -7.55
CA PRO A 42 2.47 10.82 -8.75
C PRO A 42 3.29 9.60 -9.19
N ALA A 43 3.44 9.42 -10.51
CA ALA A 43 4.06 8.22 -11.09
C ALA A 43 5.47 7.91 -10.55
N GLY A 44 6.25 8.96 -10.22
CA GLY A 44 7.58 8.79 -9.62
C GLY A 44 7.55 8.21 -8.19
N GLU A 45 6.47 8.45 -7.44
CA GLU A 45 6.28 7.88 -6.10
C GLU A 45 5.55 6.54 -6.14
N ALA A 46 4.66 6.35 -7.11
CA ALA A 46 3.96 5.08 -7.35
C ALA A 46 4.91 3.97 -7.84
N ASN A 47 6.09 4.33 -8.33
CA ASN A 47 7.16 3.40 -8.72
C ASN A 47 8.11 3.07 -7.54
N ASP A 48 7.99 3.78 -6.42
CA ASP A 48 8.75 3.52 -5.20
C ASP A 48 7.91 2.70 -4.22
N PHE A 49 8.33 1.46 -3.97
CA PHE A 49 7.59 0.56 -3.08
C PHE A 49 7.49 1.11 -1.65
N GLY A 50 8.53 1.79 -1.15
CA GLY A 50 8.54 2.35 0.20
C GLY A 50 7.52 3.48 0.36
N LYS A 51 7.45 4.38 -0.62
CA LYS A 51 6.46 5.46 -0.67
C LYS A 51 5.04 4.91 -0.84
N LEU A 52 4.85 3.96 -1.76
CA LEU A 52 3.55 3.31 -1.97
C LEU A 52 3.06 2.60 -0.70
N LYS A 53 3.93 1.82 -0.05
CA LYS A 53 3.64 1.17 1.24
C LYS A 53 3.22 2.18 2.30
N THR A 54 3.97 3.28 2.41
CA THR A 54 3.68 4.35 3.39
C THR A 54 2.35 5.04 3.10
N ALA A 55 2.04 5.35 1.84
CA ALA A 55 0.78 5.97 1.45
C ALA A 55 -0.43 5.06 1.73
N LEU A 56 -0.29 3.77 1.41
CA LEU A 56 -1.31 2.76 1.67
C LEU A 56 -1.56 2.57 3.17
N LEU A 57 -0.50 2.47 3.97
CA LEU A 57 -0.61 2.38 5.42
C LEU A 57 -1.27 3.64 5.99
N ASN A 58 -0.80 4.83 5.62
CA ASN A 58 -1.38 6.10 6.08
C ASN A 58 -2.87 6.19 5.77
N ARG A 59 -3.31 5.88 4.54
CA ARG A 59 -4.74 5.90 4.20
C ARG A 59 -5.55 4.94 5.06
N TYR A 60 -5.07 3.71 5.26
CA TYR A 60 -5.76 2.67 6.04
C TYR A 60 -5.78 2.93 7.54
N PHE A 61 -4.70 3.47 8.10
CA PHE A 61 -4.64 3.90 9.49
C PHE A 61 -5.56 5.10 9.70
N LEU A 62 -5.57 6.09 8.80
CA LEU A 62 -6.52 7.21 8.88
C LEU A 62 -7.98 6.76 8.74
N THR A 63 -8.31 5.77 7.90
CA THR A 63 -9.69 5.24 7.83
C THR A 63 -10.05 4.34 9.01
N LYS A 64 -9.13 3.59 9.62
CA LYS A 64 -9.45 2.74 10.79
C LYS A 64 -9.35 3.46 12.14
N GLU A 65 -8.30 4.24 12.37
CA GLU A 65 -8.11 5.04 13.59
C GLU A 65 -8.97 6.31 13.56
N GLY A 66 -9.08 6.99 12.42
CA GLY A 66 -9.99 8.13 12.27
C GLY A 66 -11.47 7.76 12.44
N TYR A 67 -11.83 6.49 12.19
CA TYR A 67 -13.17 5.97 12.47
C TYR A 67 -13.36 5.57 13.94
N ARG A 68 -12.32 5.00 14.60
CA ARG A 68 -12.38 4.71 16.06
C ARG A 68 -12.46 5.96 16.93
N GLN A 69 -11.86 7.07 16.51
CA GLN A 69 -11.90 8.31 17.29
C GLN A 69 -13.23 9.06 17.15
N LYS A 70 -14.01 8.81 16.08
CA LYS A 70 -15.33 9.45 15.86
C LYS A 70 -16.53 8.70 16.45
N LEU A 71 -16.33 7.52 17.03
CA LEU A 71 -17.41 6.71 17.63
C LEU A 71 -17.38 6.70 19.17
N ARG A 72 -16.57 7.57 19.79
CA ARG A 72 -16.63 7.86 21.23
C ARG A 72 -16.92 9.35 21.41
N SER A 73 -18.18 9.73 21.19
CA SER A 73 -18.77 10.95 21.72
C SER A 73 -20.04 10.59 22.47
#